data_AF-A0A5C6JB65-F1
#
_entry.id   AF-A0A5C6JB65-F1
#
_cell.length_a   1.000
_cell.length_b   1.000
_cell.length_c   1.000
_cell.angle_alpha   90.00
_cell.angle_beta   90.00
_cell.angle_gamma   90.00
#
_symmetry.space_group_name_H-M   'P 1'
#
loop_
_entity.id
_entity.type
_entity.pdbx_description
1 polymer ?
#
loop_
_entity_poly.entity_id
_entity_poly.type
_entity_poly.pdbx_seq_one_letter_code
_entity_poly.pdbx_strand_id
1 'polypeptide(L)'
;DRMFGSEVGGQISWLLPAALILLAAGLVATRGRGRTSVTRSSLLVWGGSLLMTMGVFSYMAGIFHQYYTVALAPYMAAVVGMGAGLLWERRREAWAAPALAAAAVAAAAWGYVLLNRTPGYLPWLKWLVLVGGLVAALGLVFAGRLTRPAVLGTAALALGTALAGPTAYTLSTVASGHEGSIPTAGPAAAGTMGFGGGRSPGGGPGGKRGGFGGGMPGGQGGQGRPGGQGMPGGQGTGGQGMPGGQTGNGFPGPGGDLAGGFPGGARTGEGGGPGGFGGLLNGTDVGSAAKALLKKNASRYTWVAASIGSQNAASYQLATGEPVMAIGGFNGTDPSPTLARFKKYVADGRVHYFIAGGAGGTGGGMGRGTEGAGGGGGSGTGAQISSWVQSTFKKVTVGSATFYDLTRRANG
;
A
#
# COMPACT_ATOMS: atom_id res chain seq x y z
N ASP A 1 -11.32 3.26 -7.52
CA ASP A 1 -10.81 2.09 -8.26
C ASP A 1 -9.32 1.97 -8.01
N ARG A 2 -8.88 0.89 -7.36
CA ARG A 2 -7.50 0.75 -6.84
C ARG A 2 -6.48 0.62 -7.98
N MET A 3 -6.83 -0.06 -9.08
CA MET A 3 -5.90 -0.38 -10.18
C MET A 3 -5.35 0.83 -10.92
N PHE A 4 -6.10 1.94 -10.93
CA PHE A 4 -5.70 3.19 -11.57
C PHE A 4 -5.20 4.24 -10.58
N GLY A 5 -5.29 3.96 -9.26
CA GLY A 5 -4.83 4.86 -8.20
C GLY A 5 -3.32 5.07 -8.19
N SER A 6 -2.87 6.05 -7.39
CA SER A 6 -1.44 6.40 -7.24
C SER A 6 -0.59 5.23 -6.75
N GLU A 7 -1.15 4.38 -5.88
CA GLU A 7 -0.43 3.29 -5.21
C GLU A 7 -0.16 2.09 -6.14
N VAL A 8 -1.18 1.65 -6.89
CA VAL A 8 -1.10 0.41 -7.68
C VAL A 8 -0.87 0.68 -9.17
N GLY A 9 -1.22 1.87 -9.66
CA GLY A 9 -1.19 2.13 -11.10
C GLY A 9 0.17 1.89 -11.74
N GLY A 10 1.23 2.41 -11.12
CA GLY A 10 2.61 2.21 -11.60
C GLY A 10 3.11 0.77 -11.48
N GLN A 11 2.42 -0.08 -10.73
CA GLN A 11 2.85 -1.45 -10.41
C GLN A 11 2.41 -2.45 -11.48
N ILE A 12 1.23 -2.27 -12.07
CA ILE A 12 0.67 -3.25 -13.00
C ILE A 12 -0.15 -2.67 -14.16
N SER A 13 -0.75 -1.48 -14.02
CA SER A 13 -1.86 -1.09 -14.91
C SER A 13 -1.44 -0.48 -16.25
N TRP A 14 -0.14 -0.45 -16.55
CA TRP A 14 0.44 0.10 -17.77
C TRP A 14 -0.30 -0.26 -19.06
N LEU A 15 -0.59 -1.55 -19.25
CA LEU A 15 -1.28 -2.05 -20.44
C LEU A 15 -2.77 -2.36 -20.19
N LEU A 16 -3.27 -2.10 -18.98
CA LEU A 16 -4.61 -2.50 -18.58
C LEU A 16 -5.71 -1.82 -19.43
N PRO A 17 -5.66 -0.49 -19.71
CA PRO A 17 -6.63 0.14 -20.61
C PRO A 17 -6.63 -0.48 -22.02
N ALA A 18 -5.45 -0.75 -22.57
CA ALA A 18 -5.30 -1.38 -23.88
C ALA A 18 -5.83 -2.82 -23.88
N ALA A 19 -5.56 -3.58 -22.82
CA ALA A 19 -6.06 -4.95 -22.65
C ALA A 19 -7.59 -4.99 -22.65
N LEU A 20 -8.26 -4.03 -21.99
CA LEU A 20 -9.73 -3.95 -21.96
C LEU A 20 -10.31 -3.66 -23.35
N ILE A 21 -9.71 -2.73 -24.11
CA ILE A 21 -10.12 -2.42 -25.48
C ILE A 21 -9.91 -3.65 -26.38
N LEU A 22 -8.76 -4.29 -26.31
CA LEU A 22 -8.41 -5.47 -27.10
C LEU A 22 -9.30 -6.68 -26.77
N LEU A 23 -9.65 -6.86 -25.49
CA LEU A 23 -10.59 -7.88 -25.05
C LEU A 23 -11.98 -7.64 -25.66
N ALA A 24 -12.52 -6.43 -25.51
CA ALA A 24 -13.83 -6.07 -26.04
C ALA A 24 -13.87 -6.24 -27.56
N ALA A 25 -12.87 -5.69 -28.27
CA ALA A 25 -12.78 -5.79 -29.72
C ALA A 25 -12.59 -7.24 -30.19
N GLY A 26 -11.79 -8.05 -29.48
CA GLY A 26 -11.61 -9.47 -29.76
C GLY A 26 -12.89 -10.28 -29.57
N LEU A 27 -13.68 -9.98 -28.52
CA LEU A 27 -14.98 -10.61 -28.30
C LEU A 27 -15.99 -10.21 -29.40
N VAL A 28 -15.98 -8.95 -29.84
CA VAL A 28 -16.80 -8.51 -31.00
C VAL A 28 -16.37 -9.23 -32.27
N ALA A 29 -15.07 -9.34 -32.54
CA ALA A 29 -14.51 -10.05 -33.70
C ALA A 29 -14.88 -11.53 -33.74
N THR A 30 -15.17 -12.11 -32.57
CA THR A 30 -15.50 -13.54 -32.41
C THR A 30 -16.96 -13.79 -32.05
N ARG A 31 -17.82 -12.76 -32.06
CA ARG A 31 -19.23 -12.86 -31.61
C ARG A 31 -20.07 -13.89 -32.35
N GLY A 32 -19.80 -14.07 -33.65
CA GLY A 32 -20.51 -15.04 -34.50
C GLY A 32 -19.93 -16.46 -34.46
N ARG A 33 -18.86 -16.70 -33.70
CA ARG A 33 -18.24 -18.03 -33.61
C ARG A 33 -19.03 -18.92 -32.64
N GLY A 34 -19.18 -20.19 -33.00
CA GLY A 34 -19.86 -21.18 -32.17
C GLY A 34 -19.18 -21.45 -30.82
N ARG A 35 -19.87 -22.15 -29.93
CA ARG A 35 -19.43 -22.41 -28.54
C ARG A 35 -18.13 -23.22 -28.43
N THR A 36 -17.77 -23.97 -29.47
CA THR A 36 -16.55 -24.79 -29.55
C THR A 36 -15.33 -24.03 -30.09
N SER A 37 -15.48 -22.75 -30.42
CA SER A 37 -14.39 -21.91 -30.91
C SER A 37 -13.33 -21.68 -29.84
N VAL A 38 -12.15 -22.28 -30.05
CA VAL A 38 -10.99 -22.13 -29.15
C VAL A 38 -10.62 -20.66 -29.00
N THR A 39 -10.59 -19.86 -30.08
CA THR A 39 -10.22 -18.44 -29.99
C THR A 39 -11.17 -17.65 -29.07
N ARG A 40 -12.49 -17.88 -29.19
CA ARG A 40 -13.48 -17.18 -28.36
C ARG A 40 -13.38 -17.64 -26.91
N SER A 41 -13.24 -18.95 -26.69
CA SER A 41 -13.07 -19.52 -25.36
C SER A 41 -11.81 -19.01 -24.68
N SER A 42 -10.68 -18.89 -25.39
CA SER A 42 -9.45 -18.31 -24.84
C SER A 42 -9.64 -16.86 -24.42
N LEU A 43 -10.26 -16.02 -25.25
CA LEU A 43 -10.57 -14.63 -24.87
C LEU A 43 -11.46 -14.55 -23.62
N LEU A 44 -12.46 -15.43 -23.51
CA LEU A 44 -13.35 -15.47 -22.34
C LEU A 44 -12.65 -15.95 -21.07
N VAL A 45 -11.81 -16.99 -21.15
CA VAL A 45 -11.09 -17.52 -19.99
C VAL A 45 -10.04 -16.52 -19.52
N TRP A 46 -9.13 -16.10 -20.40
CA TRP A 46 -8.05 -15.17 -20.03
C TRP A 46 -8.59 -13.78 -19.67
N GLY A 47 -9.55 -13.27 -20.45
CA GLY A 47 -10.21 -12.00 -20.17
C GLY A 47 -11.10 -12.03 -18.93
N GLY A 48 -11.84 -13.11 -18.71
CA GLY A 48 -12.65 -13.31 -17.51
C GLY A 48 -11.79 -13.40 -16.25
N SER A 49 -10.69 -14.16 -16.30
CA SER A 49 -9.71 -14.22 -15.20
C SER A 49 -9.06 -12.87 -14.93
N LEU A 50 -8.71 -12.10 -15.98
CA LEU A 50 -8.20 -10.73 -15.83
C LEU A 50 -9.21 -9.85 -15.09
N LEU A 51 -10.46 -9.80 -15.56
CA LEU A 51 -11.51 -8.94 -15.00
C LEU A 51 -11.89 -9.35 -13.57
N MET A 52 -12.00 -10.66 -13.30
CA MET A 52 -12.30 -11.17 -11.97
C MET A 52 -11.19 -10.81 -10.98
N THR A 53 -9.93 -11.08 -11.35
CA THR A 53 -8.77 -10.78 -10.50
C THR A 53 -8.64 -9.27 -10.26
N MET A 54 -8.87 -8.46 -11.31
CA MET A 54 -8.87 -6.99 -11.23
C MET A 54 -9.95 -6.50 -10.27
N GLY A 55 -11.17 -7.04 -10.37
CA GLY A 55 -12.28 -6.74 -9.46
C GLY A 55 -11.94 -7.11 -8.01
N VAL A 56 -11.48 -8.34 -7.77
CA VAL A 56 -11.09 -8.80 -6.43
C VAL A 56 -10.04 -7.86 -5.83
N PHE A 57 -8.96 -7.55 -6.55
CA PHE A 57 -7.93 -6.66 -6.00
C PHE A 57 -8.38 -5.20 -5.87
N SER A 58 -9.34 -4.73 -6.67
CA SER A 58 -9.92 -3.40 -6.50
C SER A 58 -10.80 -3.27 -5.25
N TYR A 59 -11.48 -4.34 -4.83
CA TYR A 59 -12.43 -4.31 -3.71
C TYR A 59 -11.98 -5.08 -2.46
N MET A 60 -10.87 -5.81 -2.52
CA MET A 60 -10.30 -6.53 -1.38
C MET A 60 -10.07 -5.57 -0.20
N ALA A 61 -10.56 -5.96 0.97
CA ALA A 61 -10.36 -5.27 2.24
C ALA A 61 -9.39 -6.04 3.14
N GLY A 62 -8.79 -5.37 4.12
CA GLY A 62 -7.77 -5.93 4.99
C GLY A 62 -6.36 -5.65 4.49
N ILE A 63 -5.41 -6.52 4.83
CA ILE A 63 -3.99 -6.35 4.50
C ILE A 63 -3.79 -6.60 3.00
N PHE A 64 -3.64 -5.51 2.24
CA PHE A 64 -3.35 -5.54 0.80
C PHE A 64 -1.96 -4.98 0.55
N HIS A 65 -1.20 -5.68 -0.29
CA HIS A 65 0.10 -5.20 -0.75
C HIS A 65 0.11 -5.06 -2.27
N GLN A 66 0.79 -4.02 -2.74
CA GLN A 66 0.86 -3.67 -4.16
C GLN A 66 1.39 -4.82 -5.03
N TYR A 67 2.37 -5.58 -4.53
CA TYR A 67 2.98 -6.69 -5.27
C TYR A 67 2.01 -7.85 -5.58
N TYR A 68 0.89 -7.99 -4.87
CA TYR A 68 -0.13 -9.00 -5.20
C TYR A 68 -0.66 -8.85 -6.62
N THR A 69 -0.67 -7.62 -7.13
CA THR A 69 -1.18 -7.32 -8.45
C THR A 69 -0.35 -7.91 -9.59
N VAL A 70 0.86 -8.41 -9.33
CA VAL A 70 1.64 -9.20 -10.30
C VAL A 70 0.86 -10.39 -10.84
N ALA A 71 -0.11 -10.93 -10.08
CA ALA A 71 -0.97 -12.02 -10.53
C ALA A 71 -1.82 -11.66 -11.78
N LEU A 72 -2.01 -10.37 -12.10
CA LEU A 72 -2.68 -9.94 -13.32
C LEU A 72 -1.81 -10.08 -14.59
N ALA A 73 -0.48 -10.13 -14.44
CA ALA A 73 0.48 -10.11 -15.54
C ALA A 73 0.23 -11.19 -16.61
N PRO A 74 0.08 -12.50 -16.28
CA PRO A 74 -0.13 -13.53 -17.31
C PRO A 74 -1.46 -13.33 -18.06
N TYR A 75 -2.52 -12.92 -17.37
CA TYR A 75 -3.82 -12.67 -17.99
C TYR A 75 -3.77 -11.47 -18.94
N MET A 76 -3.12 -10.39 -18.51
CA MET A 76 -2.93 -9.19 -19.31
C MET A 76 -2.08 -9.48 -20.55
N ALA A 77 -0.98 -10.24 -20.41
CA ALA A 77 -0.14 -10.63 -21.53
C ALA A 77 -0.92 -11.47 -22.57
N ALA A 78 -1.69 -12.46 -22.11
CA ALA A 78 -2.50 -13.30 -22.99
C ALA A 78 -3.57 -12.48 -23.73
N VAL A 79 -4.31 -11.62 -23.03
CA VAL A 79 -5.36 -10.77 -23.64
C VAL A 79 -4.78 -9.78 -24.64
N VAL A 80 -3.69 -9.08 -24.28
CA VAL A 80 -3.04 -8.11 -25.19
C VAL A 80 -2.50 -8.83 -26.43
N GLY A 81 -1.79 -9.95 -26.25
CA GLY A 81 -1.22 -10.71 -27.36
C GLY A 81 -2.28 -11.28 -28.30
N MET A 82 -3.28 -11.99 -27.76
CA MET A 82 -4.36 -12.57 -28.56
C MET A 82 -5.21 -11.50 -29.24
N GLY A 83 -5.61 -10.46 -28.51
CA GLY A 83 -6.43 -9.38 -29.05
C GLY A 83 -5.69 -8.62 -30.14
N ALA A 84 -4.46 -8.18 -29.89
CA ALA A 84 -3.66 -7.47 -30.87
C ALA A 84 -3.40 -8.34 -32.12
N GLY A 85 -3.05 -9.62 -31.94
CA GLY A 85 -2.84 -10.54 -33.06
C GLY A 85 -4.10 -10.73 -33.92
N LEU A 86 -5.25 -10.96 -33.29
CA LEU A 86 -6.53 -11.15 -33.99
C LEU A 86 -6.95 -9.90 -34.77
N LEU A 87 -6.84 -8.71 -34.17
CA LEU A 87 -7.17 -7.48 -34.88
C LEU A 87 -6.13 -7.16 -35.97
N TRP A 88 -4.86 -7.53 -35.76
CA TRP A 88 -3.81 -7.32 -36.75
C TRP A 88 -4.07 -8.13 -38.02
N GLU A 89 -4.49 -9.38 -37.90
CA GLU A 89 -4.92 -10.19 -39.04
C GLU A 89 -6.09 -9.52 -39.80
N ARG A 90 -6.98 -8.87 -39.07
CA ARG A 90 -8.16 -8.16 -39.59
C ARG A 90 -7.93 -6.69 -39.92
N ARG A 91 -6.68 -6.19 -39.91
CA ARG A 91 -6.35 -4.75 -40.06
C ARG A 91 -6.83 -4.07 -41.34
N ARG A 92 -7.33 -4.84 -42.33
CA ARG A 92 -7.98 -4.31 -43.55
C ARG A 92 -9.47 -4.04 -43.37
N GLU A 93 -10.09 -4.55 -42.32
CA GLU A 93 -11.47 -4.26 -41.95
C GLU A 93 -11.56 -2.86 -41.32
N ALA A 94 -12.60 -2.10 -41.68
CA ALA A 94 -12.72 -0.68 -41.31
C ALA A 94 -12.79 -0.41 -39.81
N TRP A 95 -13.17 -1.41 -38.99
CA TRP A 95 -13.30 -1.27 -37.54
C TRP A 95 -12.07 -1.77 -36.76
N ALA A 96 -11.31 -2.72 -37.31
CA ALA A 96 -10.22 -3.40 -36.59
C ALA A 96 -8.97 -2.53 -36.47
N ALA A 97 -8.59 -1.83 -37.54
CA ALA A 97 -7.46 -0.90 -37.52
C ALA A 97 -7.68 0.28 -36.52
N PRO A 98 -8.85 0.95 -36.50
CA PRO A 98 -9.15 1.94 -35.46
C PRO A 98 -9.16 1.37 -34.04
N ALA A 99 -9.63 0.13 -33.82
CA ALA A 99 -9.60 -0.48 -32.50
C ALA A 99 -8.18 -0.79 -32.01
N LEU A 100 -7.27 -1.22 -32.89
CA LEU A 100 -5.83 -1.32 -32.58
C LEU A 100 -5.22 0.04 -32.24
N ALA A 101 -5.53 1.05 -33.04
CA ALA A 101 -5.06 2.41 -32.79
C ALA A 101 -5.57 2.96 -31.45
N ALA A 102 -6.84 2.69 -31.10
CA ALA A 102 -7.42 3.06 -29.82
C ALA A 102 -6.72 2.37 -28.64
N ALA A 103 -6.40 1.08 -28.76
CA ALA A 103 -5.62 0.36 -27.76
C ALA A 103 -4.21 0.95 -27.60
N ALA A 104 -3.53 1.30 -28.69
CA ALA A 104 -2.22 1.95 -28.67
C ALA A 104 -2.27 3.34 -28.00
N VAL A 105 -3.27 4.17 -28.34
CA VAL A 105 -3.52 5.47 -27.71
C VAL A 105 -3.76 5.31 -26.22
N ALA A 106 -4.58 4.33 -25.82
CA ALA A 106 -4.88 4.07 -24.41
C ALA A 106 -3.63 3.66 -23.62
N ALA A 107 -2.78 2.78 -24.17
CA ALA A 107 -1.49 2.43 -23.57
C ALA A 107 -0.55 3.64 -23.46
N ALA A 108 -0.44 4.45 -24.52
CA ALA A 108 0.44 5.61 -24.56
C ALA A 108 0.01 6.72 -23.60
N ALA A 109 -1.29 7.05 -23.60
CA ALA A 109 -1.87 8.05 -22.70
C ALA A 109 -1.76 7.62 -21.24
N TRP A 110 -2.07 6.35 -20.94
CA TRP A 110 -1.94 5.84 -19.58
C TRP A 110 -0.47 5.74 -19.14
N GLY A 111 0.42 5.28 -20.01
CA GLY A 111 1.86 5.27 -19.77
C GLY A 111 2.41 6.67 -19.49
N TYR A 112 1.95 7.70 -20.21
CA TYR A 112 2.27 9.09 -19.90
C TYR A 112 1.80 9.50 -18.51
N VAL A 113 0.54 9.19 -18.15
CA VAL A 113 -0.01 9.50 -16.83
C VAL A 113 0.82 8.84 -15.73
N LEU A 114 1.16 7.56 -15.87
CA LEU A 114 1.97 6.83 -14.90
C LEU A 114 3.38 7.42 -14.77
N LEU A 115 4.07 7.67 -15.89
CA LEU A 115 5.40 8.29 -15.87
C LEU A 115 5.38 9.71 -15.30
N ASN A 116 4.30 10.46 -15.52
CA ASN A 116 4.15 11.81 -14.98
C ASN A 116 3.93 11.84 -13.46
N ARG A 117 3.61 10.70 -12.82
CA ARG A 117 3.59 10.58 -11.35
C ARG A 117 5.00 10.59 -10.75
N THR A 118 6.02 10.27 -11.55
CA THR A 118 7.43 10.31 -11.18
C THR A 118 8.20 11.24 -12.13
N PRO A 119 7.90 12.55 -12.17
CA PRO A 119 8.34 13.44 -13.24
C PRO A 119 9.86 13.64 -13.32
N GLY A 120 10.59 13.40 -12.22
CA GLY A 120 12.05 13.44 -12.20
C GLY A 120 12.75 12.18 -12.73
N TYR A 121 12.02 11.07 -12.86
CA TYR A 121 12.58 9.81 -13.38
C TYR A 121 12.41 9.74 -14.89
N LEU A 122 13.53 9.76 -15.62
CA LEU A 122 13.59 9.81 -17.09
C LEU A 122 12.55 10.81 -17.67
N PRO A 123 12.68 12.13 -17.42
CA PRO A 123 11.64 13.11 -17.73
C PRO A 123 11.19 13.15 -19.20
N TRP A 124 12.07 12.72 -20.12
CA TRP A 124 11.80 12.63 -21.55
C TRP A 124 10.95 11.40 -21.94
N LEU A 125 10.96 10.34 -21.13
CA LEU A 125 10.35 9.05 -21.46
C LEU A 125 8.83 9.16 -21.62
N LYS A 126 8.17 9.97 -20.78
CA LYS A 126 6.73 10.23 -20.90
C LYS A 126 6.36 10.81 -22.25
N TRP A 127 7.17 11.73 -22.77
CA TRP A 127 6.96 12.34 -24.08
C TRP A 127 7.28 11.38 -25.21
N LEU A 128 8.34 10.58 -25.10
CA LEU A 128 8.64 9.53 -26.08
C LEU A 128 7.48 8.52 -26.18
N VAL A 129 6.96 8.05 -25.04
CA VAL A 129 5.82 7.12 -24.98
C VAL A 129 4.57 7.76 -25.59
N LEU A 130 4.24 8.99 -25.21
CA LEU A 130 3.04 9.67 -25.70
C LEU A 130 3.12 9.94 -27.20
N VAL A 131 4.15 10.68 -27.64
CA VAL A 131 4.29 11.09 -29.03
C VAL A 131 4.51 9.88 -29.94
N GLY A 132 5.42 8.98 -29.56
CA GLY A 132 5.67 7.75 -30.32
C GLY A 132 4.43 6.87 -30.41
N GLY A 133 3.67 6.74 -29.32
CA GLY A 133 2.43 5.96 -29.30
C GLY A 133 1.32 6.56 -30.17
N LEU A 134 1.18 7.90 -30.19
CA LEU A 134 0.24 8.59 -31.08
C LEU A 134 0.64 8.45 -32.57
N VAL A 135 1.94 8.55 -32.89
CA VAL A 135 2.46 8.31 -34.24
C VAL A 135 2.20 6.86 -34.66
N ALA A 136 2.45 5.89 -33.77
CA ALA A 136 2.16 4.49 -34.02
C ALA A 136 0.66 4.26 -34.25
N ALA A 137 -0.21 4.87 -33.43
CA ALA A 137 -1.65 4.77 -33.58
C ALA A 137 -2.12 5.35 -34.92
N LEU A 138 -1.57 6.47 -35.36
CA LEU A 138 -1.86 7.03 -36.69
C LEU A 138 -1.48 6.04 -37.81
N GLY A 139 -0.29 5.43 -37.72
CA GLY A 139 0.11 4.36 -38.65
C GLY A 139 -0.84 3.15 -38.59
N LEU A 140 -1.32 2.77 -37.41
CA LEU A 140 -2.22 1.64 -37.21
C LEU A 140 -3.59 1.87 -37.87
N VAL A 141 -4.13 3.10 -37.83
CA VAL A 141 -5.37 3.45 -38.55
C VAL A 141 -5.26 3.14 -40.04
N PHE A 142 -4.08 3.34 -40.63
CA PHE A 142 -3.81 3.08 -42.05
C PHE A 142 -3.14 1.73 -42.32
N ALA A 143 -3.00 0.85 -41.32
CA ALA A 143 -2.20 -0.37 -41.43
C ALA A 143 -2.63 -1.31 -42.57
N GLY A 144 -3.91 -1.30 -42.95
CA GLY A 144 -4.41 -2.06 -44.10
C GLY A 144 -3.95 -1.55 -45.48
N ARG A 145 -3.45 -0.30 -45.55
CA ARG A 145 -3.04 0.39 -46.79
C ARG A 145 -1.54 0.63 -46.90
N LEU A 146 -0.78 0.41 -45.82
CA LEU A 146 0.67 0.63 -45.80
C LEU A 146 1.45 -0.48 -46.51
N THR A 147 2.65 -0.14 -46.98
CA THR A 147 3.62 -1.13 -47.46
C THR A 147 4.10 -2.02 -46.32
N ARG A 148 4.63 -3.21 -46.64
CA ARG A 148 5.10 -4.16 -45.63
C ARG A 148 6.17 -3.58 -44.69
N PRO A 149 7.19 -2.84 -45.15
CA PRO A 149 8.15 -2.22 -44.25
C PRO A 149 7.51 -1.18 -43.34
N ALA A 150 6.63 -0.33 -43.89
CA ALA A 150 5.96 0.72 -43.12
C ALA A 150 5.06 0.13 -42.02
N VAL A 151 4.26 -0.90 -42.34
CA VAL A 151 3.38 -1.51 -41.34
C VAL A 151 4.17 -2.22 -40.23
N LEU A 152 5.28 -2.87 -40.57
CA LEU A 152 6.16 -3.48 -39.56
C LEU A 152 6.83 -2.43 -38.67
N GLY A 153 7.27 -1.31 -39.25
CA GLY A 153 7.78 -0.17 -38.49
C GLY A 153 6.74 0.41 -37.53
N THR A 154 5.50 0.57 -37.99
CA THR A 154 4.37 0.98 -37.13
C THR A 154 4.14 0.01 -35.98
N ALA A 155 4.13 -1.30 -36.25
CA ALA A 155 3.96 -2.31 -35.20
C ALA A 155 5.10 -2.29 -34.18
N ALA A 156 6.35 -2.19 -34.65
CA ALA A 156 7.52 -2.09 -33.79
C ALA A 156 7.47 -0.83 -32.91
N LEU A 157 7.06 0.31 -33.47
CA LEU A 157 6.89 1.55 -32.71
C LEU A 157 5.77 1.43 -31.66
N ALA A 158 4.63 0.82 -32.01
CA ALA A 158 3.52 0.59 -31.09
C ALA A 158 3.96 -0.28 -29.90
N LEU A 159 4.64 -1.40 -30.19
CA LEU A 159 5.14 -2.31 -29.16
C LEU A 159 6.23 -1.64 -28.29
N GLY A 160 7.18 -0.95 -28.92
CA GLY A 160 8.26 -0.26 -28.21
C GLY A 160 7.72 0.81 -27.26
N THR A 161 6.79 1.64 -27.71
CA THR A 161 6.21 2.71 -26.88
C THR A 161 5.33 2.17 -25.75
N ALA A 162 4.53 1.12 -26.01
CA ALA A 162 3.70 0.47 -24.99
C ALA A 162 4.55 -0.21 -23.89
N LEU A 163 5.72 -0.76 -24.23
CA LEU A 163 6.59 -1.48 -23.31
C LEU A 163 7.68 -0.61 -22.67
N ALA A 164 7.97 0.59 -23.18
CA ALA A 164 9.07 1.41 -22.71
C ALA A 164 8.92 1.80 -21.22
N GLY A 165 7.72 2.20 -20.78
CA GLY A 165 7.43 2.53 -19.38
C GLY A 165 7.62 1.33 -18.43
N PRO A 166 6.90 0.21 -18.64
CA PRO A 166 7.09 -1.02 -17.85
C PRO A 166 8.54 -1.51 -17.81
N THR A 167 9.24 -1.43 -18.96
CA THR A 167 10.65 -1.83 -19.05
C THR A 167 11.54 -0.92 -18.20
N ALA A 168 11.34 0.40 -18.25
CA ALA A 168 12.10 1.32 -17.42
C ALA A 168 11.87 1.05 -15.93
N TYR A 169 10.62 0.85 -15.49
CA TYR A 169 10.33 0.47 -14.10
C TYR A 169 10.95 -0.87 -13.72
N THR A 170 10.91 -1.86 -14.60
CA THR A 170 11.55 -3.16 -14.37
C THR A 170 13.06 -3.00 -14.18
N LEU A 171 13.73 -2.27 -15.07
CA LEU A 171 15.17 -2.00 -14.98
C LEU A 171 15.53 -1.25 -13.69
N SER A 172 14.74 -0.24 -13.32
CA SER A 172 14.92 0.48 -12.05
C SER A 172 14.80 -0.44 -10.84
N THR A 173 13.83 -1.34 -10.87
CA THR A 173 13.57 -2.29 -9.78
C THR A 173 14.73 -3.28 -9.66
N VAL A 174 15.16 -3.87 -10.77
CA VAL A 174 16.27 -4.85 -10.79
C VAL A 174 17.60 -4.20 -10.37
N ALA A 175 17.82 -2.94 -10.73
CA ALA A 175 19.05 -2.21 -10.41
C ALA A 175 19.11 -1.67 -8.97
N SER A 176 18.03 -1.78 -8.18
CA SER A 176 17.95 -1.19 -6.84
C SER A 176 17.82 -2.27 -5.77
N GLY A 177 18.58 -2.13 -4.68
CA GLY A 177 18.38 -2.94 -3.48
C GLY A 177 17.02 -2.63 -2.84
N HIS A 178 16.31 -3.65 -2.38
CA HIS A 178 15.02 -3.51 -1.70
C HIS A 178 15.15 -4.02 -0.26
N GLU A 179 14.68 -3.21 0.69
CA GLU A 179 14.62 -3.56 2.11
C GLU A 179 13.18 -3.41 2.61
N GLY A 180 12.85 -4.12 3.70
CA GLY A 180 11.51 -4.11 4.28
C GLY A 180 10.54 -5.11 3.64
N SER A 181 9.28 -5.03 4.06
CA SER A 181 8.23 -6.02 3.74
C SER A 181 7.33 -5.66 2.56
N ILE A 182 7.47 -4.45 2.01
CA ILE A 182 6.62 -3.93 0.94
C ILE A 182 7.48 -3.52 -0.26
N PRO A 183 7.93 -4.49 -1.09
CA PRO A 183 8.61 -4.15 -2.32
C PRO A 183 7.64 -3.48 -3.30
N THR A 184 8.10 -2.42 -3.94
CA THR A 184 7.36 -1.67 -4.98
C THR A 184 8.22 -1.55 -6.23
N ALA A 185 7.65 -1.80 -7.40
CA ALA A 185 8.34 -1.65 -8.66
C ALA A 185 8.50 -0.17 -9.03
N GLY A 186 9.61 0.14 -9.69
CA GLY A 186 9.93 1.46 -10.23
C GLY A 186 10.98 2.22 -9.41
N PRO A 187 11.23 3.51 -9.74
CA PRO A 187 12.16 4.36 -9.01
C PRO A 187 11.66 4.63 -7.59
N ALA A 188 12.56 4.96 -6.66
CA ALA A 188 12.23 5.16 -5.24
C ALA A 188 11.06 6.13 -4.98
N ALA A 189 10.91 7.18 -5.81
CA ALA A 189 9.78 8.11 -5.73
C ALA A 189 8.40 7.46 -5.99
N ALA A 190 8.36 6.34 -6.71
CA ALA A 190 7.16 5.55 -6.95
C ALA A 190 6.69 4.81 -5.68
N GLY A 191 7.62 4.37 -4.82
CA GLY A 191 7.32 3.71 -3.55
C GLY A 191 6.83 4.66 -2.45
N THR A 192 7.33 5.90 -2.42
CA THR A 192 6.94 6.93 -1.42
C THR A 192 5.51 7.47 -1.57
N MET A 193 4.87 7.26 -2.72
CA MET A 193 3.46 7.65 -2.94
C MET A 193 2.47 6.67 -2.29
N GLY A 194 2.95 5.58 -1.68
CA GLY A 194 2.16 4.45 -1.21
C GLY A 194 1.84 4.42 0.29
N PHE A 195 2.40 5.30 1.13
CA PHE A 195 2.08 5.35 2.57
C PHE A 195 2.45 6.70 3.19
N GLY A 196 1.43 7.47 3.57
CA GLY A 196 1.59 8.66 4.42
C GLY A 196 2.20 9.87 3.70
N GLY A 197 1.52 11.02 3.82
CA GLY A 197 1.92 12.24 3.14
C GLY A 197 3.35 12.73 3.45
N GLY A 198 3.98 13.23 2.40
CA GLY A 198 4.91 14.37 2.42
C GLY A 198 6.08 14.33 3.40
N ARG A 199 7.24 13.93 2.90
CA ARG A 199 8.51 14.54 3.30
C ARG A 199 9.55 14.39 2.18
N SER A 200 9.68 15.45 1.39
CA SER A 200 10.87 15.68 0.57
C SER A 200 12.08 15.84 1.50
N PRO A 201 13.21 15.15 1.28
CA PRO A 201 14.48 15.53 1.90
C PRO A 201 15.06 16.69 1.10
N GLY A 202 14.64 17.91 1.44
CA GLY A 202 15.36 19.12 1.03
C GLY A 202 16.54 19.34 1.98
N GLY A 203 17.70 18.76 1.65
CA GLY A 203 18.96 19.02 2.34
C GLY A 203 19.92 19.76 1.42
N GLY A 204 19.93 21.09 1.47
CA GLY A 204 20.93 21.91 0.80
C GLY A 204 22.24 21.95 1.62
N PRO A 205 23.43 22.04 0.98
CA PRO A 205 24.67 22.22 1.70
C PRO A 205 25.11 23.69 1.76
N GLY A 206 25.38 24.18 2.97
CA GLY A 206 26.44 25.16 3.25
C GLY A 206 26.16 26.65 3.02
N GLY A 207 26.33 27.45 4.08
CA GLY A 207 26.45 28.91 3.98
C GLY A 207 26.70 29.59 5.34
N LYS A 208 27.96 29.95 5.60
CA LYS A 208 28.42 30.74 6.76
C LYS A 208 28.19 32.25 6.56
N ARG A 209 27.63 32.94 7.56
CA ARG A 209 27.77 34.38 7.95
C ARG A 209 26.58 34.70 8.87
N GLY A 210 26.68 35.23 10.10
CA GLY A 210 27.56 36.27 10.63
C GLY A 210 26.84 37.62 10.55
N GLY A 211 26.39 38.20 11.68
CA GLY A 211 26.06 39.64 11.76
C GLY A 211 24.79 40.03 12.53
N PHE A 212 24.99 40.92 13.50
CA PHE A 212 24.06 41.65 14.36
C PHE A 212 23.01 42.51 13.63
N GLY A 213 21.96 42.93 14.36
CA GLY A 213 21.34 44.26 14.16
C GLY A 213 19.83 44.29 14.36
N GLY A 214 19.34 45.17 15.23
CA GLY A 214 17.92 45.28 15.63
C GLY A 214 17.04 46.11 14.69
N GLY A 215 15.80 46.33 15.11
CA GLY A 215 14.90 47.30 14.48
C GLY A 215 13.44 46.88 14.43
N MET A 216 12.66 47.28 15.45
CA MET A 216 11.24 47.63 15.26
C MET A 216 11.22 49.08 14.73
N PRO A 217 10.25 49.49 13.88
CA PRO A 217 8.97 49.96 14.44
C PRO A 217 7.73 49.89 13.50
N GLY A 218 6.56 50.23 14.06
CA GLY A 218 5.50 50.96 13.34
C GLY A 218 4.21 50.19 13.06
N GLY A 219 3.12 50.55 13.77
CA GLY A 219 1.76 50.07 13.52
C GLY A 219 0.91 51.01 12.65
N GLN A 220 -0.37 50.68 12.44
CA GLN A 220 -1.54 51.59 12.45
C GLN A 220 -2.86 50.86 12.08
N GLY A 221 -3.95 51.22 12.78
CA GLY A 221 -5.36 51.13 12.35
C GLY A 221 -6.12 49.87 12.76
N GLY A 222 -7.29 49.88 13.41
CA GLY A 222 -8.21 50.94 13.82
C GLY A 222 -9.67 50.43 13.81
N GLN A 223 -10.41 50.76 14.88
CA GLN A 223 -11.88 50.87 15.00
C GLN A 223 -12.79 49.65 15.30
N GLY A 224 -13.59 49.81 16.37
CA GLY A 224 -15.03 49.54 16.29
C GLY A 224 -15.67 48.63 17.35
N ARG A 225 -15.74 49.06 18.61
CA ARG A 225 -16.82 48.68 19.58
C ARG A 225 -17.82 49.86 19.61
N PRO A 226 -19.11 49.69 19.96
CA PRO A 226 -19.47 49.31 21.33
C PRO A 226 -20.82 48.57 21.50
N GLY A 227 -21.10 48.15 22.74
CA GLY A 227 -22.48 47.92 23.19
C GLY A 227 -22.64 46.69 24.06
N GLY A 228 -22.38 46.83 25.35
CA GLY A 228 -22.84 45.89 26.38
C GLY A 228 -23.94 46.53 27.21
N GLN A 229 -24.90 45.73 27.67
CA GLN A 229 -25.62 45.86 28.96
C GLN A 229 -26.68 44.75 29.10
N GLY A 230 -26.79 44.18 30.30
CA GLY A 230 -28.01 43.54 30.79
C GLY A 230 -27.99 42.02 30.98
N MET A 231 -27.56 41.58 32.16
CA MET A 231 -28.05 40.38 32.87
C MET A 231 -28.98 40.88 34.01
N PRO A 232 -29.72 40.04 34.79
CA PRO A 232 -29.93 38.59 34.70
C PRO A 232 -31.42 38.18 34.91
N GLY A 233 -31.74 36.88 34.79
CA GLY A 233 -33.00 36.36 35.31
C GLY A 233 -33.32 34.95 34.81
N GLY A 234 -33.18 33.97 35.70
CA GLY A 234 -33.32 32.56 35.38
C GLY A 234 -34.74 31.98 35.53
N GLN A 235 -34.72 30.66 35.71
CA GLN A 235 -35.81 29.73 36.01
C GLN A 235 -36.69 29.29 34.82
N GLY A 236 -36.48 28.04 34.40
CA GLY A 236 -37.45 27.00 34.76
C GLY A 236 -38.28 26.38 33.63
N THR A 237 -38.22 25.04 33.59
CA THR A 237 -39.28 24.09 33.18
C THR A 237 -39.69 24.09 31.70
N GLY A 238 -39.41 23.03 30.94
CA GLY A 238 -40.21 21.79 30.88
C GLY A 238 -40.88 21.79 29.50
N GLY A 239 -40.60 20.85 28.58
CA GLY A 239 -40.86 19.43 28.70
C GLY A 239 -42.25 19.13 28.14
N GLN A 240 -42.33 18.83 26.84
CA GLN A 240 -43.44 18.24 26.04
C GLN A 240 -43.19 18.69 24.59
N GLY A 241 -43.28 17.91 23.51
CA GLY A 241 -43.82 16.59 23.23
C GLY A 241 -44.07 16.62 21.72
N MET A 242 -43.50 15.66 20.98
CA MET A 242 -43.89 15.35 19.59
C MET A 242 -45.39 14.97 19.53
N PRO A 243 -46.12 15.04 18.39
CA PRO A 243 -45.85 14.17 17.23
C PRO A 243 -46.41 14.58 15.84
N GLY A 244 -46.03 13.78 14.82
CA GLY A 244 -46.69 13.69 13.50
C GLY A 244 -45.69 13.98 12.36
N GLY A 245 -45.38 13.12 11.41
CA GLY A 245 -46.08 11.94 10.88
C GLY A 245 -46.61 12.26 9.49
N GLN A 246 -45.88 11.89 8.42
CA GLN A 246 -46.45 11.62 7.10
C GLN A 246 -45.45 10.97 6.13
N THR A 247 -45.87 9.82 5.63
CA THR A 247 -45.35 9.02 4.53
C THR A 247 -45.65 9.66 3.17
N GLY A 248 -44.71 9.63 2.23
CA GLY A 248 -44.93 9.99 0.83
C GLY A 248 -43.81 9.50 -0.09
N ASN A 249 -44.08 8.44 -0.85
CA ASN A 249 -43.25 7.96 -1.96
C ASN A 249 -43.34 8.93 -3.14
N GLY A 250 -42.19 9.31 -3.73
CA GLY A 250 -42.12 9.99 -5.02
C GLY A 250 -40.70 10.40 -5.41
N PHE A 251 -40.07 9.64 -6.31
CA PHE A 251 -38.83 10.03 -7.01
C PHE A 251 -39.13 11.19 -7.99
N PRO A 252 -38.16 12.10 -8.20
CA PRO A 252 -37.24 11.97 -9.34
C PRO A 252 -35.77 12.38 -9.00
N GLY A 253 -34.78 11.75 -9.63
CA GLY A 253 -33.35 12.15 -9.51
C GLY A 253 -32.98 13.35 -10.39
N PRO A 254 -31.69 13.60 -10.71
CA PRO A 254 -30.45 13.16 -10.09
C PRO A 254 -29.50 14.35 -9.75
N GLY A 255 -28.67 14.21 -8.71
CA GLY A 255 -27.56 15.15 -8.45
C GLY A 255 -27.17 15.20 -6.99
N GLY A 256 -25.89 14.98 -6.70
CA GLY A 256 -25.33 15.17 -5.37
C GLY A 256 -24.27 14.14 -5.00
N ASP A 257 -23.03 14.58 -5.02
CA ASP A 257 -21.84 13.89 -4.52
C ASP A 257 -22.01 13.39 -3.08
N LEU A 258 -21.67 12.13 -2.83
CA LEU A 258 -21.43 11.61 -1.49
C LEU A 258 -19.96 11.21 -1.34
N ALA A 259 -19.13 12.21 -1.11
CA ALA A 259 -17.85 12.07 -0.42
C ALA A 259 -18.11 12.06 1.09
N GLY A 260 -18.17 10.87 1.69
CA GLY A 260 -18.19 10.70 3.15
C GLY A 260 -16.80 10.97 3.75
N GLY A 261 -16.55 12.22 4.13
CA GLY A 261 -15.38 12.64 4.89
C GLY A 261 -15.53 12.35 6.39
N PHE A 262 -14.45 11.89 7.02
CA PHE A 262 -14.34 11.77 8.48
C PHE A 262 -14.13 13.16 9.13
N PRO A 263 -14.75 13.47 10.29
CA PRO A 263 -14.61 14.79 10.92
C PRO A 263 -13.26 14.95 11.63
N GLY A 264 -12.66 16.13 11.48
CA GLY A 264 -11.42 16.53 12.15
C GLY A 264 -11.60 16.75 13.65
N GLY A 265 -10.69 16.16 14.44
CA GLY A 265 -10.52 16.42 15.87
C GLY A 265 -9.33 17.35 16.12
N ALA A 266 -9.58 18.39 16.92
CA ALA A 266 -8.68 19.48 17.26
C ALA A 266 -7.39 19.03 17.99
N ARG A 267 -6.31 19.79 17.75
CA ARG A 267 -5.03 19.69 18.45
C ARG A 267 -5.09 20.45 19.79
N THR A 268 -4.75 19.77 20.88
CA THR A 268 -4.15 20.33 22.09
C THR A 268 -3.30 19.26 22.78
N GLY A 269 -2.11 19.64 23.27
CA GLY A 269 -1.35 18.85 24.25
C GLY A 269 -0.02 18.26 23.74
N GLU A 270 1.06 18.72 24.36
CA GLU A 270 2.47 18.36 24.18
C GLU A 270 2.81 16.87 24.37
N GLY A 271 3.89 16.43 23.69
CA GLY A 271 4.69 15.27 24.09
C GLY A 271 4.46 13.97 23.31
N GLY A 272 4.94 13.89 22.06
CA GLY A 272 4.99 12.64 21.28
C GLY A 272 6.31 12.49 20.55
N GLY A 273 7.25 11.75 21.12
CA GLY A 273 8.53 11.38 20.50
C GLY A 273 8.36 10.45 19.29
N PRO A 274 9.42 10.22 18.49
CA PRO A 274 9.34 9.58 17.20
C PRO A 274 9.11 8.06 17.32
N GLY A 275 7.84 7.66 17.37
CA GLY A 275 7.39 6.27 17.28
C GLY A 275 6.44 6.11 16.09
N GLY A 276 6.97 6.15 14.87
CA GLY A 276 6.17 5.84 13.68
C GLY A 276 5.80 4.35 13.63
N PHE A 277 4.84 4.00 12.77
CA PHE A 277 4.37 2.65 12.41
C PHE A 277 5.47 1.61 12.02
N GLY A 278 6.75 1.95 12.18
CA GLY A 278 7.93 1.18 11.79
C GLY A 278 8.22 -0.08 12.61
N GLY A 279 7.31 -0.56 13.46
CA GLY A 279 7.43 -1.88 14.10
C GLY A 279 6.69 -3.01 13.39
N LEU A 280 5.73 -2.68 12.51
CA LEU A 280 4.90 -3.69 11.83
C LEU A 280 5.47 -4.09 10.46
N LEU A 281 6.17 -3.18 9.79
CA LEU A 281 6.53 -3.32 8.37
C LEU A 281 8.02 -3.10 8.08
N ASN A 282 8.70 -2.36 8.95
CA ASN A 282 10.15 -2.23 8.97
C ASN A 282 10.69 -3.06 10.13
N GLY A 283 11.78 -3.77 9.90
CA GLY A 283 12.46 -4.48 10.98
C GLY A 283 12.98 -3.51 12.03
N THR A 284 13.17 -3.98 13.27
CA THR A 284 13.84 -3.18 14.31
C THR A 284 15.34 -3.20 14.09
N ASP A 285 16.00 -2.04 14.15
CA ASP A 285 17.47 -1.97 14.18
C ASP A 285 17.99 -2.57 15.49
N VAL A 286 18.72 -3.67 15.38
CA VAL A 286 19.25 -4.41 16.53
C VAL A 286 20.65 -3.91 16.85
N GLY A 287 20.76 -3.13 17.93
CA GLY A 287 22.04 -2.59 18.40
C GLY A 287 23.07 -3.67 18.77
N SER A 288 24.34 -3.34 18.64
CA SER A 288 25.48 -4.25 18.91
C SER A 288 25.43 -4.88 20.31
N ALA A 289 24.98 -4.13 21.32
CA ALA A 289 24.85 -4.63 22.69
C ALA A 289 23.74 -5.69 22.82
N ALA A 290 22.60 -5.50 22.15
CA ALA A 290 21.54 -6.51 22.10
C ALA A 290 22.01 -7.77 21.35
N LYS A 291 22.73 -7.61 20.25
CA LYS A 291 23.34 -8.72 19.50
C LYS A 291 24.33 -9.51 20.37
N ALA A 292 25.19 -8.83 21.12
CA ALA A 292 26.13 -9.46 22.04
C ALA A 292 25.43 -10.21 23.18
N LEU A 293 24.37 -9.63 23.74
CA LEU A 293 23.54 -10.28 24.76
C LEU A 293 22.97 -11.61 24.24
N LEU A 294 22.33 -11.59 23.07
CA LEU A 294 21.67 -12.78 22.51
C LEU A 294 22.65 -13.87 22.05
N LYS A 295 23.86 -13.51 21.60
CA LYS A 295 24.89 -14.48 21.23
C LYS A 295 25.53 -15.17 22.43
N LYS A 296 25.45 -14.57 23.61
CA LYS A 296 26.07 -15.12 24.82
C LYS A 296 25.40 -16.45 25.16
N ASN A 297 26.19 -17.53 25.09
CA ASN A 297 25.74 -18.91 25.34
C ASN A 297 24.61 -19.38 24.40
N ALA A 298 24.51 -18.85 23.18
CA ALA A 298 23.43 -19.15 22.24
C ALA A 298 23.22 -20.66 22.01
N SER A 299 24.32 -21.42 21.90
CA SER A 299 24.30 -22.87 21.68
C SER A 299 23.64 -23.70 22.79
N ARG A 300 23.37 -23.11 23.96
CA ARG A 300 22.66 -23.78 25.07
C ARG A 300 21.14 -23.79 24.89
N TYR A 301 20.61 -22.99 23.97
CA TYR A 301 19.18 -22.78 23.81
C TYR A 301 18.74 -23.20 22.42
N THR A 302 17.50 -23.69 22.30
CA THR A 302 16.88 -23.85 20.98
C THR A 302 16.58 -22.50 20.36
N TRP A 303 16.16 -21.51 21.18
CA TRP A 303 15.93 -20.14 20.76
C TRP A 303 16.62 -19.16 21.72
N VAL A 304 17.48 -18.29 21.18
CA VAL A 304 18.17 -17.27 22.00
C VAL A 304 17.21 -16.21 22.52
N ALA A 305 16.09 -16.02 21.84
CA ALA A 305 14.99 -15.19 22.32
C ALA A 305 13.64 -15.63 21.74
N ALA A 306 12.57 -15.14 22.35
CA ALA A 306 11.24 -15.13 21.78
C ALA A 306 10.70 -13.69 21.69
N SER A 307 9.90 -13.40 20.68
CA SER A 307 9.26 -12.09 20.49
C SER A 307 7.83 -12.25 19.96
N ILE A 308 6.97 -11.29 20.26
CA ILE A 308 5.63 -11.22 19.68
C ILE A 308 5.72 -10.69 18.25
N GLY A 309 5.15 -11.42 17.30
CA GLY A 309 5.17 -11.10 15.88
C GLY A 309 6.44 -11.57 15.16
N SER A 310 6.27 -12.12 13.97
CA SER A 310 7.38 -12.65 13.15
C SER A 310 8.33 -11.55 12.68
N GLN A 311 7.82 -10.33 12.47
CA GLN A 311 8.64 -9.19 12.02
C GLN A 311 9.69 -8.80 13.06
N ASN A 312 9.28 -8.70 14.33
CA ASN A 312 10.20 -8.43 15.43
C ASN A 312 11.22 -9.57 15.58
N ALA A 313 10.77 -10.82 15.57
CA ALA A 313 11.66 -11.98 15.69
C ALA A 313 12.70 -12.03 14.54
N ALA A 314 12.27 -11.75 13.31
CA ALA A 314 13.12 -11.78 12.12
C ALA A 314 14.30 -10.80 12.23
N SER A 315 14.09 -9.58 12.74
CA SER A 315 15.16 -8.60 12.92
C SER A 315 16.27 -9.09 13.84
N TYR A 316 15.91 -9.68 14.98
CA TYR A 316 16.90 -10.24 15.90
C TYR A 316 17.56 -11.49 15.34
N GLN A 317 16.82 -12.34 14.63
CA GLN A 317 17.38 -13.52 13.97
C GLN A 317 18.39 -13.15 12.89
N LEU A 318 18.08 -12.20 12.00
CA LEU A 318 19.01 -11.73 10.97
C LEU A 318 20.22 -11.03 11.55
N ALA A 319 20.01 -10.20 12.58
CA ALA A 319 21.12 -9.49 13.22
C ALA A 319 22.09 -10.45 13.93
N THR A 320 21.59 -11.49 14.57
CA THR A 320 22.41 -12.42 15.36
C THR A 320 22.93 -13.61 14.56
N GLY A 321 22.16 -14.08 13.58
CA GLY A 321 22.35 -15.40 12.95
C GLY A 321 21.84 -16.56 13.82
N GLU A 322 21.12 -16.27 14.92
CA GLU A 322 20.66 -17.25 15.90
C GLU A 322 19.13 -17.44 15.85
N PRO A 323 18.59 -18.61 16.20
CA PRO A 323 17.15 -18.85 16.16
C PRO A 323 16.38 -17.95 17.15
N VAL A 324 15.37 -17.22 16.66
CA VAL A 324 14.47 -16.42 17.48
C VAL A 324 13.03 -16.90 17.27
N MET A 325 12.33 -17.24 18.35
CA MET A 325 10.95 -17.71 18.27
C MET A 325 9.99 -16.55 17.99
N ALA A 326 9.24 -16.65 16.91
CA ALA A 326 8.08 -15.81 16.66
C ALA A 326 6.85 -16.37 17.41
N ILE A 327 6.22 -15.53 18.22
CA ILE A 327 4.98 -15.86 18.93
C ILE A 327 3.82 -15.14 18.24
N GLY A 328 2.80 -15.92 17.89
CA GLY A 328 1.53 -15.43 17.38
C GLY A 328 1.52 -14.99 15.92
N GLY A 329 2.36 -15.60 15.08
CA GLY A 329 2.37 -15.33 13.65
C GLY A 329 2.86 -13.93 13.31
N PHE A 330 2.31 -13.31 12.26
CA PHE A 330 2.74 -11.98 11.81
C PHE A 330 2.46 -10.89 12.85
N ASN A 331 1.25 -10.87 13.42
CA ASN A 331 0.75 -9.79 14.30
C ASN A 331 0.68 -10.16 15.79
N GLY A 332 1.09 -11.37 16.20
CA GLY A 332 0.99 -11.82 17.59
C GLY A 332 -0.37 -12.40 18.00
N THR A 333 -1.28 -12.60 17.05
CA THR A 333 -2.67 -13.05 17.26
C THR A 333 -2.83 -14.56 17.16
N ASP A 334 -1.95 -15.25 16.44
CA ASP A 334 -2.09 -16.69 16.24
C ASP A 334 -1.88 -17.43 17.57
N PRO A 335 -2.61 -18.53 17.83
CA PRO A 335 -2.45 -19.31 19.06
C PRO A 335 -1.22 -20.24 19.00
N SER A 336 -0.07 -19.71 18.59
CA SER A 336 1.16 -20.49 18.38
C SER A 336 2.43 -19.76 18.87
N PRO A 337 3.16 -20.34 19.84
CA PRO A 337 2.71 -21.41 20.73
C PRO A 337 1.59 -20.92 21.66
N THR A 338 0.78 -21.84 22.19
CA THR A 338 -0.13 -21.53 23.31
C THR A 338 0.68 -21.14 24.55
N LEU A 339 0.07 -20.42 25.51
CA LEU A 339 0.73 -20.08 26.78
C LEU A 339 1.28 -21.31 27.50
N ALA A 340 0.51 -22.40 27.57
CA ALA A 340 0.93 -23.63 28.21
C ALA A 340 2.17 -24.25 27.54
N ARG A 341 2.20 -24.26 26.21
CA ARG A 341 3.34 -24.75 25.44
C ARG A 341 4.56 -23.84 25.60
N PHE A 342 4.37 -22.52 25.60
CA PHE A 342 5.44 -21.57 25.83
C PHE A 342 6.05 -21.74 27.24
N LYS A 343 5.22 -21.87 28.28
CA LYS A 343 5.66 -22.18 29.65
C LYS A 343 6.51 -23.45 29.70
N LYS A 344 6.10 -24.51 28.98
CA LYS A 344 6.87 -25.75 28.87
C LYS A 344 8.25 -25.49 28.23
N TYR A 345 8.32 -24.75 27.12
CA TYR A 345 9.61 -24.44 26.49
C TYR A 345 10.55 -23.66 27.40
N VAL A 346 10.01 -22.74 28.20
CA VAL A 346 10.79 -22.01 29.20
C VAL A 346 11.27 -22.94 30.32
N ALA A 347 10.40 -23.81 30.83
CA ALA A 347 10.75 -24.78 31.87
C ALA A 347 11.80 -25.80 31.39
N ASP A 348 11.73 -26.23 30.13
CA ASP A 348 12.69 -27.12 29.48
C ASP A 348 14.03 -26.42 29.14
N GLY A 349 14.18 -25.13 29.48
CA GLY A 349 15.40 -24.36 29.21
C GLY A 349 15.63 -24.07 27.72
N ARG A 350 14.59 -24.12 26.89
CA ARG A 350 14.73 -23.99 25.42
C ARG A 350 14.77 -22.55 24.91
N VAL A 351 14.29 -21.60 25.71
CA VAL A 351 14.21 -20.17 25.35
C VAL A 351 14.96 -19.34 26.40
N HIS A 352 15.94 -18.54 25.98
CA HIS A 352 16.76 -17.75 26.91
C HIS A 352 16.09 -16.42 27.30
N TYR A 353 15.82 -15.55 26.32
CA TYR A 353 15.22 -14.24 26.56
C TYR A 353 13.82 -14.13 25.97
N PHE A 354 13.03 -13.22 26.53
CA PHE A 354 11.84 -12.71 25.87
C PHE A 354 12.04 -11.23 25.56
N ILE A 355 11.90 -10.85 24.30
CA ILE A 355 12.03 -9.47 23.83
C ILE A 355 10.70 -8.77 24.05
N ALA A 356 10.69 -7.74 24.88
CA ALA A 356 9.51 -6.90 25.02
C ALA A 356 9.32 -6.10 23.72
N GLY A 357 8.11 -6.17 23.14
CA GLY A 357 7.75 -5.23 22.08
C GLY A 357 7.96 -3.80 22.57
N GLY A 358 8.59 -2.95 21.75
CA GLY A 358 8.83 -1.56 22.11
C GLY A 358 7.54 -0.89 22.57
N ALA A 359 7.61 -0.14 23.67
CA ALA A 359 6.48 0.49 24.36
C ALA A 359 5.71 1.56 23.53
N GLY A 360 5.92 1.62 22.22
CA GLY A 360 5.20 2.48 21.27
C GLY A 360 4.14 1.76 20.42
N GLY A 361 3.98 0.44 20.57
CA GLY A 361 2.87 -0.30 19.97
C GLY A 361 1.74 -0.46 20.97
N THR A 362 0.88 0.54 21.12
CA THR A 362 -0.44 0.38 21.77
C THR A 362 -1.34 -0.50 20.89
N GLY A 363 -1.02 -1.79 20.84
CA GLY A 363 -1.99 -2.87 20.61
C GLY A 363 -2.77 -3.23 21.87
N GLY A 364 -2.76 -2.36 22.88
CA GLY A 364 -3.68 -2.37 24.01
C GLY A 364 -4.73 -1.30 23.80
N GLY A 365 -5.89 -1.68 23.27
CA GLY A 365 -7.00 -0.76 23.08
C GLY A 365 -7.51 -0.22 24.42
N MET A 366 -7.24 1.06 24.68
CA MET A 366 -8.14 1.92 25.45
C MET A 366 -8.95 2.73 24.45
N GLY A 367 -9.89 2.05 23.79
CA GLY A 367 -10.96 2.65 22.99
C GLY A 367 -12.29 2.19 23.57
N ARG A 368 -12.97 3.08 24.29
CA ARG A 368 -14.31 2.87 24.82
C ARG A 368 -15.33 3.18 23.70
N GLY A 369 -16.22 2.22 23.42
CA GLY A 369 -17.35 2.32 22.47
C GLY A 369 -17.06 1.61 21.15
N THR A 370 -17.90 0.74 20.58
CA THR A 370 -19.34 0.47 20.77
C THR A 370 -19.64 -1.00 20.50
N GLU A 371 -20.64 -1.53 21.19
CA GLU A 371 -21.10 -2.92 21.15
C GLU A 371 -21.64 -3.31 19.77
N GLY A 372 -21.21 -4.48 19.28
CA GLY A 372 -21.65 -5.04 18.00
C GLY A 372 -21.08 -6.44 17.72
N ALA A 373 -21.61 -7.44 18.44
CA ALA A 373 -21.61 -8.89 18.15
C ALA A 373 -20.28 -9.61 17.81
N GLY A 374 -19.69 -10.25 18.83
CA GLY A 374 -18.69 -11.32 18.71
C GLY A 374 -17.60 -11.25 19.78
N GLY A 375 -17.84 -11.83 20.96
CA GLY A 375 -17.04 -11.62 22.17
C GLY A 375 -15.54 -11.98 22.09
N GLY A 376 -14.71 -11.18 22.77
CA GLY A 376 -13.29 -11.47 22.98
C GLY A 376 -12.48 -10.25 23.45
N GLY A 377 -12.72 -9.75 24.66
CA GLY A 377 -11.87 -8.71 25.25
C GLY A 377 -10.42 -9.19 25.44
N GLY A 378 -9.42 -8.34 25.16
CA GLY A 378 -8.03 -8.45 25.66
C GLY A 378 -7.28 -9.80 25.57
N SER A 379 -7.68 -10.74 24.70
CA SER A 379 -7.45 -12.20 24.89
C SER A 379 -6.52 -12.88 23.88
N GLY A 380 -5.60 -12.16 23.24
CA GLY A 380 -4.62 -12.77 22.35
C GLY A 380 -3.58 -13.61 23.10
N THR A 381 -3.18 -14.77 22.56
CA THR A 381 -2.15 -15.66 23.15
C THR A 381 -0.83 -14.92 23.39
N GLY A 382 -0.43 -14.02 22.48
CA GLY A 382 0.76 -13.19 22.63
C GLY A 382 0.69 -12.23 23.83
N ALA A 383 -0.49 -11.66 24.12
CA ALA A 383 -0.69 -10.79 25.28
C ALA A 383 -0.57 -11.58 26.59
N GLN A 384 -1.19 -12.77 26.65
CA GLN A 384 -1.12 -13.65 27.82
C GLN A 384 0.32 -14.10 28.13
N ILE A 385 1.10 -14.45 27.09
CA ILE A 385 2.52 -14.79 27.25
C ILE A 385 3.31 -13.59 27.73
N SER A 386 3.09 -12.41 27.13
CA SER A 386 3.79 -11.17 27.53
C SER A 386 3.53 -10.85 29.00
N SER A 387 2.26 -10.84 29.44
CA SER A 387 1.90 -10.57 30.83
C SER A 387 2.49 -11.58 31.81
N TRP A 388 2.45 -12.88 31.46
CA TRP A 388 3.07 -13.92 32.28
C TRP A 388 4.59 -13.73 32.40
N VAL A 389 5.28 -13.44 31.30
CA VAL A 389 6.73 -13.23 31.33
C VAL A 389 7.09 -12.01 32.20
N GLN A 390 6.40 -10.89 31.97
CA GLN A 390 6.68 -9.63 32.64
C GLN A 390 6.49 -9.70 34.16
N SER A 391 5.52 -10.50 34.61
CA SER A 391 5.25 -10.73 36.04
C SER A 391 6.16 -11.79 36.68
N THR A 392 6.80 -12.65 35.89
CA THR A 392 7.52 -13.83 36.40
C THR A 392 9.04 -13.66 36.38
N PHE A 393 9.61 -12.94 35.41
CA PHE A 393 11.05 -12.96 35.13
C PHE A 393 11.72 -11.58 35.30
N LYS A 394 13.04 -11.59 35.54
CA LYS A 394 13.82 -10.36 35.72
C LYS A 394 13.94 -9.60 34.39
N LYS A 395 13.59 -8.32 34.41
CA LYS A 395 13.78 -7.38 33.31
C LYS A 395 15.27 -7.07 33.12
N VAL A 396 15.73 -7.05 31.87
CA VAL A 396 17.09 -6.70 31.46
C VAL A 396 16.98 -5.68 30.34
N THR A 397 17.50 -4.47 30.56
CA THR A 397 17.54 -3.42 29.53
C THR A 397 18.94 -3.36 28.95
N VAL A 398 19.07 -3.43 27.63
CA VAL A 398 20.35 -3.30 26.91
C VAL A 398 20.19 -2.31 25.78
N GLY A 399 20.84 -1.15 25.91
CA GLY A 399 20.60 -0.01 25.02
C GLY A 399 19.15 0.46 25.11
N SER A 400 18.47 0.60 23.96
CA SER A 400 17.05 0.94 23.88
C SER A 400 16.10 -0.27 23.96
N ALA A 401 16.62 -1.50 23.92
CA ALA A 401 15.82 -2.72 23.90
C ALA A 401 15.60 -3.27 25.32
N THR A 402 14.38 -3.75 25.57
CA THR A 402 13.99 -4.40 26.83
C THR A 402 13.83 -5.91 26.61
N PHE A 403 14.49 -6.69 27.45
CA PHE A 403 14.42 -8.14 27.50
C PHE A 403 13.91 -8.60 28.87
N TYR A 404 13.43 -9.83 28.95
CA TYR A 404 13.18 -10.56 30.19
C TYR A 404 14.01 -11.85 30.14
N ASP A 405 14.78 -12.09 31.19
CA ASP A 405 15.64 -13.26 31.30
C ASP A 405 14.85 -14.46 31.83
N LEU A 406 14.53 -15.40 30.94
CA LEU A 406 13.67 -16.53 31.25
C LEU A 406 14.36 -17.59 32.13
N THR A 407 15.64 -17.38 32.46
CA THR A 407 16.39 -18.21 33.42
C THR A 407 16.38 -17.63 34.84
N ARG A 408 15.92 -16.37 35.02
CA ARG A 408 15.94 -15.67 36.31
C ARG A 408 14.56 -15.17 36.68
N ARG A 409 13.92 -15.81 37.67
CA ARG A 409 12.63 -15.36 38.22
C ARG A 409 12.79 -14.03 38.96
N ALA A 410 11.77 -13.18 38.91
CA ALA A 410 11.76 -11.88 39.58
C ALA A 410 11.81 -12.01 41.11
N ASN A 411 11.14 -13.02 41.66
CA ASN A 411 11.02 -13.27 43.11
C ASN A 411 11.81 -14.52 43.54
N GLY A 412 13.06 -14.61 43.10
CA GLY A 412 13.99 -15.71 43.39
C GLY A 412 15.44 -15.26 43.32
#